data_AF-A0A924DSQ1-F1
#
_entry.id   AF-A0A924DSQ1-F1
#
_cell.length_a   1.000
_cell.length_b   1.000
_cell.length_c   1.000
_cell.angle_alpha   90.00
_cell.angle_beta   90.00
_cell.angle_gamma   90.00
#
_symmetry.space_group_name_H-M   'P 1'
#
loop_
_entity.id
_entity.type
_entity.pdbx_description
1 polymer ?
#
loop_
_entity_poly.entity_id
_entity_poly.type
_entity_poly.pdbx_seq_one_letter_code
_entity_poly.pdbx_strand_id
1 'polypeptide(L)'
;MKLEKILDFLKDKYKFHSVILYGSRAGDKFRSDSDYDFLCIRKEGKRIREIIKFENITIDLIVDDEEIAKRPNDVLYLWQSKILTDEKGFAKALVDSTLARLSHSPEPLSLSRITQRKKQILDSLIYIQQNDILGDYRRNDLLAKLLPLYCDFAHIWDLGDKHTLTWLEKNDSKTFELFRLALKKESSYSNVEELVLHLCDFKV
;
A
#
# COMPACT_ATOMS: atom_id res chain seq x y z
N MET A 1 10.84 -21.27 16.38
CA MET A 1 9.89 -22.36 16.66
C MET A 1 8.53 -22.30 15.93
N LYS A 2 7.74 -21.21 15.93
CA LYS A 2 6.49 -21.14 15.12
C LYS A 2 6.73 -20.84 13.64
N LEU A 3 7.61 -19.89 13.34
CA LEU A 3 7.90 -19.47 11.96
C LEU A 3 8.58 -20.58 11.14
N GLU A 4 9.58 -21.27 11.69
CA GLU A 4 10.24 -22.40 11.02
C GLU A 4 9.25 -23.48 10.60
N LYS A 5 8.34 -23.89 11.48
CA LYS A 5 7.29 -24.88 11.15
C LYS A 5 6.41 -24.44 9.99
N ILE A 6 6.06 -23.15 9.93
CA ILE A 6 5.30 -22.60 8.80
C ILE A 6 6.14 -22.70 7.53
N LEU A 7 7.40 -22.27 7.58
CA LEU A 7 8.28 -22.30 6.41
C LEU A 7 8.53 -23.72 5.91
N ASP A 8 8.73 -24.70 6.80
CA ASP A 8 8.90 -26.10 6.44
C ASP A 8 7.64 -26.65 5.73
N PHE A 9 6.47 -26.41 6.31
CA PHE A 9 5.17 -26.77 5.72
C PHE A 9 5.00 -26.18 4.32
N LEU A 10 5.35 -24.90 4.13
CA LEU A 10 5.25 -24.24 2.83
C LEU A 10 6.33 -24.74 1.85
N LYS A 11 7.57 -24.96 2.30
CA LYS A 11 8.69 -25.39 1.44
C LYS A 11 8.39 -26.73 0.81
N ASP A 12 7.79 -27.65 1.56
CA ASP A 12 7.42 -28.97 1.05
C ASP A 12 6.36 -28.91 -0.06
N LYS A 13 5.38 -28.00 0.06
CA LYS A 13 4.29 -27.86 -0.91
C LYS A 13 4.68 -27.07 -2.15
N TYR A 14 5.42 -25.97 -2.00
CA TYR A 14 5.63 -25.00 -3.09
C TYR A 14 7.04 -24.99 -3.69
N LYS A 15 8.00 -25.71 -3.07
CA LYS A 15 9.38 -25.89 -3.56
C LYS A 15 10.10 -24.57 -3.90
N PHE A 16 9.94 -23.56 -3.06
CA PHE A 16 10.68 -22.29 -3.17
C PHE A 16 12.10 -22.40 -2.61
N HIS A 17 12.97 -21.51 -3.07
CA HIS A 17 14.36 -21.38 -2.63
C HIS A 17 14.59 -20.08 -1.83
N SER A 18 13.73 -19.07 -1.96
CA SER A 18 13.82 -17.84 -1.16
C SER A 18 12.48 -17.44 -0.56
N VAL A 19 12.51 -16.80 0.60
CA VAL A 19 11.33 -16.34 1.33
C VAL A 19 11.55 -14.95 1.87
N ILE A 20 10.60 -14.07 1.59
CA ILE A 20 10.55 -12.70 2.07
C ILE A 20 9.25 -12.52 2.86
N LEU A 21 9.37 -12.18 4.14
CA LEU A 21 8.26 -11.72 4.96
C LEU A 21 8.03 -10.24 4.68
N TYR A 22 6.80 -9.84 4.38
CA TYR A 22 6.42 -8.44 4.22
C TYR A 22 5.23 -8.11 5.13
N GLY A 23 4.64 -6.93 4.90
CA GLY A 23 3.44 -6.52 5.61
C GLY A 23 3.69 -6.25 7.09
N SER A 24 2.64 -6.37 7.90
CA SER A 24 2.65 -5.86 9.27
C SER A 24 3.74 -6.51 10.15
N ARG A 25 3.97 -7.83 9.99
CA ARG A 25 4.95 -8.62 10.74
C ARG A 25 6.39 -8.38 10.31
N ALA A 26 6.62 -7.81 9.14
CA ALA A 26 7.94 -7.36 8.74
C ALA A 26 8.36 -6.09 9.52
N GLY A 27 7.40 -5.22 9.86
CA GLY A 27 7.63 -4.06 10.72
C GLY A 27 7.42 -4.32 12.21
N ASP A 28 7.39 -3.24 13.00
CA ASP A 28 7.25 -3.29 14.47
C ASP A 28 5.80 -3.07 14.96
N LYS A 29 4.87 -2.82 14.04
CA LYS A 29 3.48 -2.45 14.35
C LYS A 29 2.49 -3.59 14.04
N PHE A 30 2.87 -4.85 14.27
CA PHE A 30 1.97 -6.00 14.12
C PHE A 30 1.22 -6.28 15.42
N ARG A 31 0.05 -6.90 15.31
CA ARG A 31 -0.74 -7.41 16.43
C ARG A 31 -0.54 -8.91 16.56
N SER A 32 -0.89 -9.47 17.71
CA SER A 32 -0.82 -10.92 17.93
C SER A 32 -1.61 -11.71 16.89
N ASP A 33 -2.71 -11.15 16.41
CA ASP A 33 -3.61 -11.73 15.40
C ASP A 33 -3.32 -11.28 13.96
N SER A 34 -2.22 -10.55 13.72
CA SER A 34 -1.80 -10.21 12.36
C SER A 34 -1.46 -11.47 11.56
N ASP A 35 -1.79 -11.45 10.27
CA ASP A 35 -1.44 -12.51 9.34
C ASP A 35 0.08 -12.54 9.08
N TYR A 36 0.57 -13.65 8.53
CA TYR A 36 1.91 -13.71 7.94
C TYR A 36 1.83 -13.49 6.43
N ASP A 37 2.43 -12.41 5.95
CA ASP A 37 2.48 -12.09 4.53
C ASP A 37 3.83 -12.58 3.94
N PHE A 38 3.80 -13.61 3.10
CA PHE A 38 5.03 -14.17 2.49
C PHE A 38 5.04 -14.00 0.99
N LEU A 39 6.20 -13.60 0.47
CA LEU A 39 6.59 -13.81 -0.92
C LEU A 39 7.63 -14.92 -0.96
N CYS A 40 7.27 -16.05 -1.56
CA CYS A 40 8.14 -17.19 -1.78
C CYS A 40 8.56 -17.24 -3.26
N ILE A 41 9.85 -17.37 -3.50
CA ILE A 41 10.40 -17.44 -4.87
C ILE A 41 10.87 -18.84 -5.18
N ARG A 42 10.41 -19.37 -6.31
CA ARG A 42 10.89 -20.63 -6.89
C ARG A 42 11.54 -20.38 -8.24
N LYS A 43 12.22 -21.40 -8.77
CA LYS A 43 12.90 -21.30 -10.06
C LYS A 43 11.97 -20.98 -11.22
N GLU A 44 10.84 -21.67 -11.30
CA GLU A 44 9.89 -21.56 -12.41
C GLU A 44 8.47 -21.89 -11.98
N GLY A 45 7.49 -21.36 -12.70
CA GLY A 45 6.09 -21.77 -12.61
C GLY A 45 5.16 -20.61 -12.27
N LYS A 46 3.89 -20.74 -12.66
CA LYS A 46 2.90 -19.66 -12.56
C LYS A 46 2.78 -19.05 -11.17
N ARG A 47 2.59 -17.74 -11.10
CA ARG A 47 2.27 -17.05 -9.85
C ARG A 47 1.04 -17.66 -9.17
N ILE A 48 1.13 -17.87 -7.86
CA ILE A 48 0.07 -18.38 -6.99
C ILE A 48 -0.17 -17.32 -5.90
N ARG A 49 -1.44 -17.10 -5.56
CA ARG A 49 -1.84 -16.36 -4.36
C ARG A 49 -2.86 -17.19 -3.58
N GLU A 50 -2.54 -17.50 -2.33
CA GLU A 50 -3.37 -18.34 -1.48
C GLU A 50 -3.45 -17.78 -0.06
N ILE A 51 -4.64 -17.84 0.53
CA ILE A 51 -4.81 -17.62 1.97
C ILE A 51 -4.82 -18.99 2.64
N ILE A 52 -3.86 -19.25 3.52
CA ILE A 52 -3.69 -20.53 4.19
C ILE A 52 -3.97 -20.36 5.69
N LYS A 53 -4.75 -21.28 6.24
CA LYS A 53 -4.89 -21.43 7.70
C LYS A 53 -3.93 -22.50 8.18
N PHE A 54 -3.00 -22.12 9.04
CA PHE A 54 -2.06 -23.02 9.69
C PHE A 54 -2.22 -22.88 11.20
N GLU A 55 -2.76 -23.92 11.84
CA GLU A 55 -3.23 -23.85 13.23
C GLU A 55 -4.20 -22.64 13.40
N ASN A 56 -3.87 -21.71 14.29
CA ASN A 56 -4.60 -20.49 14.60
C ASN A 56 -3.98 -19.24 13.95
N ILE A 57 -3.19 -19.42 12.88
CA ILE A 57 -2.53 -18.36 12.13
C ILE A 57 -3.08 -18.33 10.69
N THR A 58 -3.31 -17.13 10.16
CA THR A 58 -3.55 -16.93 8.73
C THR A 58 -2.24 -16.56 8.04
N ILE A 59 -2.05 -17.06 6.82
CA ILE A 59 -0.92 -16.74 5.96
C ILE A 59 -1.49 -16.20 4.64
N ASP A 60 -1.12 -14.99 4.23
CA ASP A 60 -1.29 -14.50 2.85
C ASP A 60 0.00 -14.86 2.09
N LEU A 61 -0.09 -15.93 1.29
CA LEU A 61 1.04 -16.47 0.55
C LEU A 61 0.98 -16.02 -0.90
N ILE A 62 2.06 -15.42 -1.36
CA ILE A 62 2.38 -15.27 -2.78
C ILE A 62 3.55 -16.19 -3.10
N VAL A 63 3.39 -17.05 -4.10
CA VAL A 63 4.50 -17.80 -4.71
C VAL A 63 4.68 -17.31 -6.13
N ASP A 64 5.87 -16.85 -6.48
CA ASP A 64 6.21 -16.42 -7.84
C ASP A 64 7.52 -17.09 -8.28
N ASP A 65 7.82 -17.01 -9.55
CA ASP A 65 9.11 -17.46 -10.08
C ASP A 65 10.13 -16.32 -10.22
N GLU A 66 11.35 -16.67 -10.63
CA GLU A 66 12.44 -15.71 -10.78
C GLU A 66 12.14 -14.59 -11.79
N GLU A 67 11.12 -14.73 -12.66
CA GLU A 67 10.71 -13.69 -13.61
C GLU A 67 10.11 -12.46 -12.91
N ILE A 68 9.73 -12.56 -11.63
CA ILE A 68 9.29 -11.40 -10.84
C ILE A 68 10.35 -10.30 -10.77
N ALA A 69 11.65 -10.64 -10.89
CA ALA A 69 12.74 -9.67 -10.93
C ALA A 69 12.66 -8.71 -12.14
N LYS A 70 11.95 -9.11 -13.20
CA LYS A 70 11.71 -8.26 -14.38
C LYS A 70 10.51 -7.33 -14.19
N ARG A 71 9.77 -7.44 -13.08
CA ARG A 71 8.56 -6.68 -12.75
C ARG A 71 8.74 -5.94 -11.41
N PRO A 72 9.70 -5.00 -11.30
CA PRO A 72 10.02 -4.35 -10.03
C PRO A 72 8.85 -3.55 -9.42
N ASN A 73 7.94 -3.04 -10.25
CA ASN A 73 6.75 -2.33 -9.75
C ASN A 73 5.72 -3.28 -9.11
N ASP A 74 5.75 -4.58 -9.44
CA ASP A 74 4.83 -5.57 -8.86
C ASP A 74 5.20 -5.93 -7.41
N VAL A 75 6.37 -5.50 -6.94
CA VAL A 75 6.94 -5.88 -5.64
C VAL A 75 7.25 -4.67 -4.76
N LEU A 76 6.75 -3.47 -5.09
CA LEU A 76 6.99 -2.27 -4.28
C LEU A 76 6.57 -2.44 -2.81
N TYR A 77 5.58 -3.30 -2.52
CA TYR A 77 5.15 -3.63 -1.16
C TYR A 77 6.26 -4.30 -0.30
N LEU A 78 7.37 -4.75 -0.90
CA LEU A 78 8.54 -5.27 -0.19
C LEU A 78 9.41 -4.18 0.45
N TRP A 79 9.06 -2.90 0.30
CA TRP A 79 9.79 -1.76 0.89
C TRP A 79 10.02 -1.90 2.39
N GLN A 80 9.09 -2.54 3.10
CA GLN A 80 9.24 -2.94 4.50
C GLN A 80 9.14 -4.47 4.58
N SER A 81 10.26 -5.14 4.32
CA SER A 81 10.34 -6.60 4.33
C SER A 81 11.52 -7.12 5.15
N LYS A 82 11.45 -8.40 5.51
CA LYS A 82 12.50 -9.18 6.15
C LYS A 82 12.76 -10.42 5.32
N ILE A 83 14.00 -10.61 4.90
CA ILE A 83 14.43 -11.82 4.20
C ILE A 83 14.58 -12.93 5.23
N LEU A 84 13.83 -14.02 5.06
CA LEU A 84 13.86 -15.18 5.96
C LEU A 84 14.72 -16.31 5.40
N THR A 85 14.74 -16.46 4.08
CA THR A 85 15.57 -17.44 3.38
C THR A 85 16.01 -16.84 2.07
N ASP A 86 17.28 -17.00 1.72
CA ASP A 86 17.81 -16.47 0.47
C ASP A 86 18.88 -17.37 -0.13
N GLU A 87 18.42 -18.43 -0.79
CA GLU A 87 19.33 -19.26 -1.57
C GLU A 87 19.80 -18.44 -2.78
N LYS A 88 21.12 -18.29 -2.92
CA LYS A 88 21.83 -17.62 -4.04
C LYS A 88 21.65 -16.09 -4.13
N GLY A 89 21.13 -15.43 -3.09
CA GLY A 89 21.07 -13.96 -3.04
C GLY A 89 19.93 -13.33 -3.84
N PHE A 90 18.98 -14.13 -4.32
CA PHE A 90 17.86 -13.66 -5.13
C PHE A 90 16.92 -12.73 -4.36
N ALA A 91 16.51 -13.11 -3.15
CA ALA A 91 15.62 -12.29 -2.33
C ALA A 91 16.27 -10.95 -1.98
N LYS A 92 17.57 -10.96 -1.65
CA LYS A 92 18.31 -9.72 -1.42
C LYS A 92 18.33 -8.84 -2.66
N ALA A 93 18.67 -9.38 -3.83
CA ALA A 93 18.66 -8.62 -5.08
C ALA A 93 17.28 -8.01 -5.39
N LEU A 94 16.21 -8.77 -5.15
CA LEU A 94 14.84 -8.30 -5.36
C LEU A 94 14.47 -7.15 -4.41
N VAL A 95 14.78 -7.28 -3.11
CA VAL A 95 14.54 -6.23 -2.12
C VAL A 95 15.39 -4.98 -2.42
N ASP A 96 16.69 -5.15 -2.71
CA ASP A 96 17.58 -4.05 -3.06
C ASP A 96 17.08 -3.28 -4.29
N SER A 97 16.66 -4.00 -5.34
CA SER A 97 16.10 -3.38 -6.55
C SER A 97 14.79 -2.64 -6.28
N THR A 98 13.96 -3.16 -5.37
CA THR A 98 12.73 -2.49 -4.92
C THR A 98 13.07 -1.17 -4.23
N LEU A 99 14.01 -1.18 -3.28
CA LEU A 99 14.44 0.02 -2.57
C LEU A 99 15.09 1.04 -3.52
N ALA A 100 15.89 0.58 -4.49
CA ALA A 100 16.46 1.43 -5.54
C ALA A 100 15.37 2.03 -6.46
N ARG A 101 14.29 1.31 -6.74
CA ARG A 101 13.15 1.88 -7.49
C ARG A 101 12.45 2.97 -6.69
N LEU A 102 12.27 2.75 -5.39
CA LEU A 102 11.59 3.67 -4.47
C LEU A 102 12.41 4.91 -4.11
N SER A 103 13.73 4.88 -4.30
CA SER A 103 14.58 6.07 -4.14
C SER A 103 14.34 7.12 -5.23
N HIS A 104 13.58 6.78 -6.26
CA HIS A 104 13.13 7.69 -7.31
C HIS A 104 11.62 7.89 -7.20
N SER A 105 11.12 9.08 -7.54
CA SER A 105 9.68 9.32 -7.60
C SER A 105 8.98 8.41 -8.62
N PRO A 106 7.68 8.14 -8.43
CA PRO A 106 6.85 7.56 -9.49
C PRO A 106 6.82 8.49 -10.71
N GLU A 107 6.48 7.91 -11.87
CA GLU A 107 6.26 8.70 -13.07
C GLU A 107 5.11 9.70 -12.84
N PRO A 108 5.28 10.98 -13.19
CA PRO A 108 4.24 11.97 -13.03
C PRO A 108 3.04 11.65 -13.95
N LEU A 109 1.84 11.95 -13.46
CA LEU A 109 0.66 11.97 -14.32
C LEU A 109 0.78 13.10 -15.35
N SER A 110 0.14 12.91 -16.50
CA SER A 110 0.00 14.01 -17.46
C SER A 110 -0.80 15.16 -16.87
N LEU A 111 -0.49 16.40 -17.27
CA LEU A 111 -1.23 17.60 -16.86
C LEU A 111 -2.74 17.44 -17.06
N SER A 112 -3.16 16.85 -18.17
CA SER A 112 -4.58 16.57 -18.46
C SER A 112 -5.23 15.64 -17.43
N ARG A 113 -4.52 14.60 -16.97
CA ARG A 113 -5.01 13.67 -15.94
C ARG A 113 -5.08 14.34 -14.57
N ILE A 114 -4.11 15.18 -14.23
CA ILE A 114 -4.13 15.94 -12.97
C ILE A 114 -5.31 16.90 -12.95
N THR A 115 -5.51 17.68 -14.02
CA THR A 115 -6.65 18.59 -14.16
C THR A 115 -7.98 17.85 -14.07
N GLN A 116 -8.11 16.70 -14.74
CA GLN A 116 -9.31 15.88 -14.68
C GLN A 116 -9.61 15.40 -13.25
N ARG A 117 -8.60 14.90 -12.54
CA ARG A 117 -8.76 14.39 -11.17
C ARG A 117 -9.12 15.50 -10.18
N LYS A 118 -8.47 16.66 -10.29
CA LYS A 118 -8.81 17.86 -9.50
C LYS A 118 -10.25 18.29 -9.73
N LYS A 119 -10.70 18.33 -11.00
CA LYS A 119 -12.10 18.61 -11.31
C LYS A 119 -13.05 17.59 -10.68
N GLN A 120 -12.74 16.29 -10.77
CA GLN A 120 -13.60 15.23 -10.23
C GLN A 120 -13.81 15.32 -8.72
N ILE A 121 -12.76 15.63 -7.94
CA ILE A 121 -12.90 15.79 -6.49
C ILE A 121 -13.64 17.08 -6.11
N LEU A 122 -13.47 18.16 -6.89
CA LEU A 122 -14.25 19.39 -6.73
C LEU A 122 -15.73 19.18 -7.04
N ASP A 123 -16.07 18.51 -8.14
CA ASP A 123 -17.45 18.16 -8.48
C ASP A 123 -18.07 17.26 -7.39
N SER A 124 -17.26 16.41 -6.75
CA SER A 124 -17.72 15.53 -5.67
C SER A 124 -18.18 16.30 -4.43
N LEU A 125 -17.65 17.50 -4.18
CA LEU A 125 -18.10 18.36 -3.06
C LEU A 125 -19.59 18.74 -3.19
N ILE A 126 -20.07 18.99 -4.40
CA ILE A 126 -21.48 19.33 -4.66
C ILE A 126 -22.39 18.18 -4.23
N TYR A 127 -21.97 16.93 -4.44
CA TYR A 127 -22.79 15.77 -4.14
C TYR A 127 -22.83 15.42 -2.66
N ILE A 128 -21.75 15.67 -1.91
CA ILE A 128 -21.70 15.34 -0.47
C ILE A 128 -22.43 16.36 0.41
N GLN A 129 -22.83 17.51 -0.14
CA GLN A 129 -23.72 18.47 0.54
C GLN A 129 -25.16 17.95 0.67
N GLN A 130 -25.52 16.93 -0.10
CA GLN A 130 -26.83 16.30 -0.02
C GLN A 130 -26.90 15.49 1.27
N ASN A 131 -27.77 15.89 2.21
CA ASN A 131 -27.97 15.19 3.48
C ASN A 131 -28.88 13.96 3.31
N ASP A 132 -28.51 13.07 2.40
CA ASP A 132 -29.18 11.80 2.15
C ASP A 132 -28.19 10.63 2.11
N ILE A 133 -28.71 9.40 2.01
CA ILE A 133 -27.89 8.19 2.00
C ILE A 133 -26.89 8.15 0.83
N LEU A 134 -27.21 8.80 -0.28
CA LEU A 134 -26.33 8.86 -1.45
C LEU A 134 -25.19 9.86 -1.21
N GLY A 135 -25.47 11.00 -0.60
CA GLY A 135 -24.48 11.96 -0.13
C GLY A 135 -23.52 11.33 0.87
N ASP A 136 -24.03 10.59 1.85
CA ASP A 136 -23.23 9.85 2.83
C ASP A 136 -22.32 8.80 2.16
N TYR A 137 -22.85 8.03 1.21
CA TYR A 137 -22.07 7.07 0.44
C TYR A 137 -20.96 7.76 -0.37
N ARG A 138 -21.30 8.84 -1.08
CA ARG A 138 -20.35 9.62 -1.89
C ARG A 138 -19.28 10.31 -1.05
N ARG A 139 -19.61 10.71 0.18
CA ARG A 139 -18.65 11.25 1.14
C ARG A 139 -17.57 10.22 1.47
N ASN A 140 -17.98 8.98 1.77
CA ASN A 140 -17.04 7.91 2.05
C ASN A 140 -16.19 7.55 0.81
N ASP A 141 -16.82 7.49 -0.37
CA ASP A 141 -16.13 7.24 -1.64
C ASP A 141 -15.10 8.34 -1.97
N LEU A 142 -15.43 9.62 -1.77
CA LEU A 142 -14.52 10.74 -1.94
C LEU A 142 -13.32 10.59 -0.99
N LEU A 143 -13.56 10.46 0.31
CA LEU A 143 -12.51 10.35 1.32
C LEU A 143 -11.55 9.18 1.06
N ALA A 144 -12.06 8.03 0.63
CA ALA A 144 -11.26 6.86 0.28
C ALA A 144 -10.29 7.11 -0.89
N LYS A 145 -10.64 8.04 -1.80
CA LYS A 145 -9.83 8.37 -2.98
C LYS A 145 -8.82 9.49 -2.74
N LEU A 146 -9.03 10.34 -1.73
CA LEU A 146 -8.17 11.51 -1.52
C LEU A 146 -6.73 11.15 -1.16
N LEU A 147 -6.49 10.08 -0.39
CA LEU A 147 -5.14 9.71 0.03
C LEU A 147 -4.26 9.19 -1.13
N PRO A 148 -4.73 8.28 -2.01
CA PRO A 148 -4.01 7.96 -3.24
C PRO A 148 -3.80 9.18 -4.16
N LEU A 149 -4.81 10.06 -4.28
CA LEU A 149 -4.68 11.28 -5.08
C LEU A 149 -3.62 12.24 -4.54
N TYR A 150 -3.45 12.32 -3.22
CA TYR A 150 -2.34 13.04 -2.62
C TYR A 150 -1.00 12.49 -3.12
N CYS A 151 -0.80 11.17 -3.12
CA CYS A 151 0.43 10.56 -3.60
C CYS A 151 0.71 10.93 -5.07
N ASP A 152 -0.34 10.89 -5.90
CA ASP A 152 -0.25 11.28 -7.31
C ASP A 152 0.11 12.77 -7.49
N PHE A 153 -0.49 13.68 -6.70
CA PHE A 153 -0.23 15.12 -6.81
C PHE A 153 1.10 15.54 -6.17
N ALA A 154 1.54 14.84 -5.13
CA ALA A 154 2.81 15.08 -4.45
C ALA A 154 3.98 14.34 -5.11
N HIS A 155 3.73 13.56 -6.17
CA HIS A 155 4.73 12.74 -6.86
C HIS A 155 5.51 11.82 -5.92
N ILE A 156 4.79 11.16 -5.02
CA ILE A 156 5.32 10.14 -4.10
C ILE A 156 4.62 8.80 -4.33
N TRP A 157 5.29 7.71 -3.95
CA TRP A 157 4.71 6.38 -4.04
C TRP A 157 3.52 6.22 -3.08
N ASP A 158 2.41 5.71 -3.60
CA ASP A 158 1.35 5.14 -2.77
C ASP A 158 1.78 3.74 -2.31
N LEU A 159 2.24 3.65 -1.05
CA LEU A 159 2.65 2.40 -0.42
C LEU A 159 1.61 1.89 0.60
N GLY A 160 0.37 2.36 0.47
CA GLY A 160 -0.75 2.00 1.33
C GLY A 160 -1.01 3.03 2.44
N ASP A 161 -2.26 3.04 2.91
CA ASP A 161 -2.83 4.01 3.85
C ASP A 161 -1.97 4.24 5.12
N LYS A 162 -1.59 3.17 5.81
CA LYS A 162 -0.80 3.23 7.05
C LYS A 162 0.56 3.87 6.82
N HIS A 163 1.21 3.56 5.70
CA HIS A 163 2.50 4.14 5.36
C HIS A 163 2.34 5.60 4.99
N THR A 164 1.44 5.90 4.04
CA THR A 164 1.23 7.26 3.55
C THR A 164 0.82 8.21 4.67
N LEU A 165 -0.06 7.81 5.59
CA LEU A 165 -0.42 8.63 6.75
C LEU A 165 0.75 8.82 7.73
N THR A 166 1.56 7.79 7.98
CA THR A 166 2.76 7.92 8.83
C THR A 166 3.81 8.83 8.17
N TRP A 167 3.92 8.77 6.85
CA TRP A 167 4.84 9.62 6.08
C TRP A 167 4.37 11.08 6.13
N LEU A 168 3.07 11.32 5.91
CA LEU A 168 2.44 12.63 6.02
C LEU A 168 2.69 13.27 7.39
N GLU A 169 2.46 12.54 8.48
CA GLU A 169 2.68 13.03 9.85
C GLU A 169 4.10 13.59 10.07
N LYS A 170 5.10 12.99 9.40
CA LYS A 170 6.52 13.36 9.55
C LYS A 170 7.00 14.41 8.55
N ASN A 171 6.46 14.43 7.34
CA ASN A 171 7.00 15.19 6.21
C ASN A 171 6.07 16.30 5.71
N ASP A 172 4.77 16.20 5.98
CA ASP A 172 3.74 17.15 5.55
C ASP A 172 2.62 17.22 6.60
N SER A 173 2.97 17.78 7.76
CA SER A 173 2.07 17.86 8.92
C SER A 173 0.80 18.68 8.62
N LYS A 174 0.86 19.65 7.72
CA LYS A 174 -0.31 20.41 7.28
C LYS A 174 -1.32 19.49 6.59
N THR A 175 -0.90 18.74 5.58
CA THR A 175 -1.80 17.80 4.87
C THR A 175 -2.27 16.69 5.80
N PHE A 176 -1.40 16.19 6.68
CA PHE A 176 -1.77 15.21 7.70
C PHE A 176 -2.93 15.70 8.58
N GLU A 177 -2.84 16.94 9.10
CA GLU A 177 -3.89 17.50 9.96
C GLU A 177 -5.22 17.67 9.22
N LEU A 178 -5.20 18.06 7.94
CA LEU A 178 -6.40 18.14 7.11
C LEU A 178 -7.05 16.76 6.93
N PHE A 179 -6.27 15.72 6.62
CA PHE A 179 -6.78 14.34 6.61
C PHE A 179 -7.35 13.94 7.97
N ARG A 180 -6.63 14.22 9.06
CA ARG A 180 -7.05 13.89 10.43
C ARG A 180 -8.38 14.54 10.79
N LEU A 181 -8.63 15.77 10.36
CA LEU A 181 -9.89 16.46 10.59
C LEU A 181 -11.02 15.90 9.72
N ALA A 182 -10.79 15.75 8.41
CA ALA A 182 -11.79 15.29 7.44
C ALA A 182 -12.27 13.84 7.67
N LEU A 183 -11.38 12.96 8.14
CA LEU A 183 -11.65 11.54 8.36
C LEU A 183 -12.36 11.24 9.69
N LYS A 184 -12.53 12.22 10.58
CA LYS A 184 -13.32 11.98 11.81
C LYS A 184 -14.75 11.61 11.46
N LYS A 185 -15.32 10.68 12.22
CA LYS A 185 -16.71 10.22 12.06
C LYS A 185 -17.71 11.39 12.03
N GLU A 186 -17.53 12.35 12.94
CA GLU A 186 -18.38 13.54 13.07
C GLU A 186 -17.80 14.76 12.32
N SER A 187 -16.98 14.54 11.28
CA SER A 187 -16.36 15.65 10.56
C SER A 187 -17.37 16.39 9.69
N SER A 188 -17.34 17.73 9.77
CA SER A 188 -18.17 18.62 8.97
C SER A 188 -17.82 18.56 7.48
N TYR A 189 -18.75 19.03 6.65
CA TYR A 189 -18.51 19.30 5.23
C TYR A 189 -17.29 20.22 5.03
N SER A 190 -17.19 21.29 5.84
CA SER A 190 -16.12 22.28 5.74
C SER A 190 -14.73 21.67 5.87
N ASN A 191 -14.53 20.68 6.75
CA ASN A 191 -13.23 20.02 6.89
C ASN A 191 -12.88 19.19 5.64
N VAL A 192 -13.88 18.56 5.01
CA VAL A 192 -13.68 17.77 3.78
C VAL A 192 -13.38 18.71 2.61
N GLU A 193 -14.12 19.82 2.51
CA GLU A 193 -13.89 20.87 1.53
C GLU A 193 -12.48 21.47 1.65
N GLU A 194 -12.03 21.80 2.86
CA GLU A 194 -10.69 22.35 3.09
C GLU A 194 -9.59 21.38 2.62
N LEU A 195 -9.72 20.09 2.90
CA LEU A 195 -8.80 19.07 2.41
C LEU A 195 -8.81 18.99 0.87
N VAL A 196 -10.00 18.96 0.24
CA VAL A 196 -10.12 18.90 -1.23
C VAL A 196 -9.46 20.11 -1.88
N LEU A 197 -9.73 21.32 -1.38
CA LEU A 197 -9.15 22.56 -1.90
C LEU A 197 -7.62 22.56 -1.74
N HIS A 198 -7.11 22.16 -0.57
CA HIS A 198 -5.67 22.05 -0.35
C HIS A 198 -5.00 21.06 -1.32
N LEU A 199 -5.63 19.92 -1.62
CA LEU A 199 -5.10 18.98 -2.63
C LEU A 199 -5.15 19.55 -4.05
N CYS A 200 -6.16 20.37 -4.37
CA CYS A 200 -6.24 21.07 -5.65
C CYS A 200 -5.16 22.14 -5.82
N ASP A 201 -4.62 22.68 -4.73
CA ASP A 201 -3.57 23.72 -4.76
C ASP A 201 -2.15 23.19 -5.00
N PHE A 202 -1.96 21.87 -5.03
CA PHE A 202 -0.66 21.27 -5.39
C PHE A 202 -0.19 21.78 -6.75
N LYS A 203 0.98 22.43 -6.77
CA LYS A 203 1.61 22.90 -8.00
C LYS A 203 2.11 21.69 -8.79
N VAL A 204 1.73 21.63 -10.06
CA VAL A 204 2.24 20.67 -11.03
C VAL A 204 3.43 21.29 -11.76
#